data_AF-A0A3P6C2G4-F1
#
_entry.id   AF-A0A3P6C2G4-F1
#
_cell.length_a   1.000
_cell.length_b   1.000
_cell.length_c   1.000
_cell.angle_alpha   90.00
_cell.angle_beta   90.00
_cell.angle_gamma   90.00
#
_symmetry.space_group_name_H-M   'P 1'
#
loop_
_entity.id
_entity.type
_entity.pdbx_description
1 polymer ?
#
loop_
_entity_poly.entity_id
_entity_poly.type
_entity_poly.pdbx_seq_one_letter_code
_entity_poly.pdbx_strand_id
1 'polypeptide(L)'
;MDPITSSIEYHCTTAEKLVDQGRTFDAVLALEVIEHVANPAEFSKSLSALTIPNGATILSTINRSLPKGTHQWSSFLTPEELTMILQRTSLDVKEMAGFVYNPITGRWLLSDDIGVNFI
;
A
#
# COMPACT_ATOMS: atom_id res chain seq x y z
N MET A 1 -2.36 -24.84 -18.33
CA MET A 1 -2.13 -23.60 -17.55
C MET A 1 -3.04 -22.53 -18.12
N ASP A 2 -3.64 -21.71 -17.27
CA ASP A 2 -4.47 -20.58 -17.69
C ASP A 2 -3.58 -19.55 -18.43
N PRO A 3 -3.83 -19.25 -19.71
CA PRO A 3 -3.05 -18.29 -20.49
C PRO A 3 -2.95 -16.90 -19.83
N ILE A 4 -3.91 -16.52 -18.99
CA ILE A 4 -4.01 -15.20 -18.37
C ILE A 4 -3.01 -15.05 -17.21
N THR A 5 -2.74 -16.12 -16.45
CA THR A 5 -1.82 -16.08 -15.30
C THR A 5 -0.42 -16.62 -15.63
N SER A 6 -0.20 -17.03 -16.88
CA SER A 6 1.05 -17.63 -17.37
C SER A 6 2.25 -16.68 -17.33
N SER A 7 2.02 -15.37 -17.24
CA SER A 7 3.06 -14.32 -17.22
C SER A 7 3.35 -13.77 -15.81
N ILE A 8 2.78 -14.36 -14.75
CA ILE A 8 2.97 -13.88 -13.38
C ILE A 8 4.18 -14.59 -12.76
N GLU A 9 5.18 -13.80 -12.38
CA GLU A 9 6.36 -14.27 -11.67
C GLU A 9 6.19 -14.06 -10.15
N TYR A 10 6.28 -15.15 -9.38
CA TYR A 10 6.24 -15.10 -7.92
C TYR A 10 7.65 -15.26 -7.36
N HIS A 11 8.05 -14.32 -6.50
CA HIS A 11 9.33 -14.36 -5.81
C HIS A 11 9.11 -14.30 -4.29
N CYS A 12 9.63 -15.29 -3.57
CA CYS A 12 9.77 -15.20 -2.11
C CYS A 12 11.02 -14.38 -1.79
N THR A 13 10.85 -13.07 -1.64
CA THR A 13 11.93 -12.12 -1.40
C THR A 13 11.42 -10.87 -0.68
N THR A 14 12.30 -9.93 -0.38
CA THR A 14 11.94 -8.64 0.23
C THR A 14 12.08 -7.51 -0.78
N ALA A 15 11.41 -6.39 -0.54
CA ALA A 15 11.52 -5.21 -1.39
C ALA A 15 12.97 -4.69 -1.46
N GLU A 16 13.68 -4.68 -0.33
CA GLU A 16 15.08 -4.28 -0.22
C GLU A 16 15.98 -5.14 -1.11
N LYS A 17 15.75 -6.45 -1.12
CA LYS A 17 16.55 -7.36 -1.95
C LYS A 17 16.28 -7.17 -3.44
N LEU A 18 15.06 -6.77 -3.83
CA LEU A 18 14.78 -6.38 -5.22
C LEU A 18 15.49 -5.08 -5.60
N VAL A 19 15.60 -4.13 -4.67
CA VAL A 19 16.41 -2.90 -4.85
C VAL A 19 17.88 -3.24 -5.03
N ASP A 20 18.44 -4.12 -4.19
CA ASP A 20 19.84 -4.57 -4.29
C ASP A 20 20.14 -5.27 -5.64
N GLN A 21 19.13 -5.87 -6.26
CA GLN A 21 19.21 -6.48 -7.59
C GLN A 21 19.07 -5.47 -8.75
N GLY A 22 18.84 -4.18 -8.45
CA GLY A 22 18.61 -3.15 -9.46
C GLY A 22 17.28 -3.31 -10.22
N ARG A 23 16.30 -4.01 -9.63
CA ARG A 23 14.96 -4.15 -10.24
C ARG A 23 14.23 -2.82 -10.18
N THR A 24 13.46 -2.53 -11.22
CA THR A 24 12.56 -1.39 -11.28
C THR A 24 11.28 -1.78 -12.03
N PHE A 25 10.20 -1.05 -11.77
CA PHE A 25 8.88 -1.31 -12.30
C PHE A 25 8.18 0.01 -12.65
N ASP A 26 7.33 -0.03 -13.68
CA ASP A 26 6.45 1.08 -14.04
C ASP A 26 5.40 1.36 -12.96
N ALA A 27 4.96 0.31 -12.25
CA ALA A 27 4.04 0.40 -11.14
C ALA A 27 4.41 -0.57 -10.01
N VAL A 28 4.30 -0.10 -8.76
CA VAL A 28 4.51 -0.89 -7.54
C VAL A 28 3.26 -0.78 -6.66
N LEU A 29 2.70 -1.92 -6.27
CA LEU A 29 1.52 -1.99 -5.41
C LEU A 29 1.91 -2.62 -4.07
N ALA A 30 1.66 -1.90 -2.97
CA ALA A 30 1.87 -2.36 -1.60
C ALA A 30 0.54 -2.31 -0.83
N LEU A 31 -0.25 -3.38 -0.97
CA LEU A 31 -1.61 -3.44 -0.45
C LEU A 31 -1.64 -4.11 0.93
N GLU A 32 -2.18 -3.42 1.94
CA GLU A 32 -2.44 -3.96 3.29
C GLU A 32 -1.20 -4.55 3.99
N VAL A 33 -0.02 -4.01 3.70
CA VAL A 33 1.27 -4.60 4.14
C VAL A 33 2.08 -3.67 5.03
N ILE A 34 1.92 -2.36 4.91
CA ILE A 34 2.83 -1.38 5.53
C ILE A 34 2.76 -1.39 7.07
N GLU A 35 1.62 -1.75 7.64
CA GLU A 35 1.43 -1.88 9.09
C GLU A 35 2.12 -3.14 9.67
N HIS A 36 2.53 -4.06 8.79
CA HIS A 36 3.18 -5.32 9.16
C HIS A 36 4.69 -5.30 8.98
N VAL A 37 5.25 -4.24 8.37
CA VAL A 37 6.71 -4.14 8.19
C VAL A 37 7.40 -3.66 9.47
N ALA A 38 8.66 -4.07 9.66
CA ALA A 38 9.43 -3.67 10.83
C ALA A 38 9.73 -2.16 10.84
N ASN A 39 9.86 -1.52 9.67
CA ASN A 39 10.13 -0.10 9.54
C ASN A 39 9.42 0.47 8.29
N PRO A 40 8.29 1.18 8.45
CA PRO A 40 7.55 1.77 7.34
C PRO A 40 8.35 2.75 6.47
N ALA A 41 9.31 3.47 7.05
CA ALA A 41 10.12 4.44 6.31
C ALA A 41 11.14 3.77 5.39
N GLU A 42 11.86 2.75 5.87
CA GLU A 42 12.78 1.99 5.02
C GLU A 42 12.04 1.18 3.95
N PHE A 43 10.86 0.66 4.30
CA PHE A 43 10.00 0.01 3.31
C PHE A 43 9.55 1.00 2.22
N SER A 44 9.07 2.19 2.61
CA SER A 44 8.64 3.24 1.66
C SER A 44 9.79 3.70 0.75
N LYS A 45 11.01 3.78 1.28
CA LYS A 45 12.23 4.06 0.49
C LYS A 45 12.48 2.97 -0.56
N SER A 46 12.25 1.71 -0.20
CA SER A 46 12.35 0.60 -1.15
C SER A 46 11.29 0.70 -2.24
N LEU A 47 10.04 1.03 -1.90
CA LEU A 47 8.98 1.26 -2.90
C LEU A 47 9.35 2.39 -3.86
N SER A 48 9.91 3.49 -3.34
CA SER A 48 10.40 4.60 -4.17
C SER A 48 11.53 4.17 -5.11
N ALA A 49 12.48 3.37 -4.65
CA ALA A 49 13.61 2.92 -5.45
C ALA A 49 13.21 1.87 -6.51
N LEU A 50 12.19 1.06 -6.21
CA LEU A 50 11.63 0.08 -7.15
C LEU A 50 10.76 0.71 -8.23
N THR A 51 10.33 1.95 -8.06
CA THR A 51 9.46 2.64 -9.02
C THR A 51 10.29 3.55 -9.91
N ILE A 52 10.13 3.42 -11.23
CA ILE A 52 10.82 4.31 -12.17
C ILE A 52 10.37 5.77 -12.00
N PRO A 53 11.16 6.76 -12.44
CA PRO A 53 10.69 8.14 -12.49
C PRO A 53 9.39 8.27 -13.30
N ASN A 54 8.40 8.97 -12.74
CA ASN A 54 7.03 9.09 -13.28
C ASN A 54 6.21 7.78 -13.32
N GLY A 55 6.69 6.71 -12.68
CA GLY A 55 5.91 5.51 -12.41
C GLY A 55 4.89 5.72 -11.28
N ALA A 56 4.10 4.68 -10.99
CA ALA A 56 3.03 4.74 -10.00
C ALA A 56 3.31 3.82 -8.80
N THR A 57 3.30 4.40 -7.59
CA THR A 57 3.27 3.63 -6.34
C THR A 57 1.88 3.74 -5.73
N ILE A 58 1.22 2.60 -5.51
CA ILE A 58 -0.09 2.52 -4.86
C ILE A 58 0.08 1.78 -3.53
N LEU A 59 -0.44 2.36 -2.45
CA LEU A 59 -0.44 1.74 -1.13
C LEU A 59 -1.88 1.63 -0.63
N SER A 60 -2.20 0.62 0.17
CA SER A 60 -3.47 0.58 0.90
C SER A 60 -3.27 0.13 2.34
N THR A 61 -4.22 0.49 3.20
CA THR A 61 -4.18 0.21 4.65
C THR A 61 -5.32 -0.67 5.13
N ILE A 62 -5.03 -1.43 6.20
CA ILE A 62 -5.96 -2.39 6.79
C ILE A 62 -7.27 -1.72 7.19
N ASN A 63 -8.36 -2.30 6.69
CA ASN A 63 -9.70 -1.85 7.00
C ASN A 63 -10.02 -1.99 8.51
N ARG A 64 -10.16 -0.84 9.18
CA ARG A 64 -10.43 -0.74 10.63
C ARG A 64 -11.87 -1.10 11.02
N SER A 65 -12.72 -1.52 10.08
CA SER A 65 -14.09 -2.00 10.35
C SER A 65 -14.16 -3.39 10.98
N LEU A 66 -13.02 -4.08 11.12
CA LEU A 66 -12.95 -5.43 11.69
C LEU A 66 -13.12 -5.42 13.22
N PRO A 67 -13.64 -6.52 13.83
CA PRO A 67 -13.90 -6.58 15.26
C PRO A 67 -12.67 -6.24 16.12
N LYS A 68 -12.88 -5.48 17.19
CA LYS A 68 -11.83 -5.20 18.19
C LYS A 68 -11.22 -6.52 18.69
N GLY A 69 -9.91 -6.68 18.53
CA GLY A 69 -9.16 -7.87 18.98
C GLY A 69 -8.58 -8.75 17.86
N THR A 70 -8.87 -8.50 16.58
CA THR A 70 -8.28 -9.27 15.46
C THR A 70 -6.97 -8.70 14.92
N HIS A 71 -6.58 -7.49 15.34
CA HIS A 71 -5.36 -6.80 14.92
C HIS A 71 -4.64 -6.13 16.09
N GLN A 72 -3.33 -5.92 15.94
CA GLN A 72 -2.50 -5.17 16.88
C GLN A 72 -2.73 -3.67 16.65
N TRP A 73 -3.63 -3.07 17.44
CA TRP A 73 -4.11 -1.69 17.26
C TRP A 73 -3.03 -0.60 17.33
N SER A 74 -1.85 -0.91 17.87
CA SER A 74 -0.72 0.00 17.96
C SER A 74 0.08 0.15 16.65
N SER A 75 -0.22 -0.65 15.63
CA SER A 75 0.53 -0.67 14.35
C SER A 75 -0.17 0.11 13.23
N PHE A 76 -1.31 0.73 13.51
CA PHE A 76 -2.06 1.48 12.50
C PHE A 76 -1.44 2.86 12.28
N LEU A 77 -1.00 3.11 11.05
CA LEU A 77 -0.62 4.45 10.60
C LEU A 77 -1.86 5.29 10.32
N THR A 78 -1.89 6.53 10.77
CA THR A 78 -2.88 7.51 10.28
C THR A 78 -2.55 7.97 8.85
N PRO A 79 -3.51 8.53 8.11
CA PRO A 79 -3.24 9.18 6.83
C PRO A 79 -2.11 10.20 6.86
N GLU A 80 -2.05 11.02 7.91
CA GLU A 80 -1.04 12.06 8.09
C GLU A 80 0.34 11.45 8.37
N GLU A 81 0.40 10.41 9.20
CA GLU A 81 1.64 9.67 9.48
C GLU A 81 2.17 9.02 8.21
N LEU A 82 1.32 8.36 7.42
CA LEU A 82 1.74 7.76 6.16
C LEU A 82 2.23 8.84 5.20
N THR A 83 1.48 9.92 5.03
CA THR A 83 1.86 11.02 4.13
C THR A 83 3.22 11.60 4.51
N MET A 84 3.48 11.82 5.80
CA MET A 84 4.79 12.28 6.27
C MET A 84 5.91 11.28 5.96
N ILE A 85 5.67 9.98 6.12
CA ILE A 85 6.65 8.94 5.78
C ILE A 85 6.95 8.97 4.28
N LEU A 86 5.92 8.96 3.44
CA LEU A 86 6.05 8.91 1.98
C LEU A 86 6.80 10.14 1.44
N GLN A 87 6.44 11.33 1.90
CA GLN A 87 7.11 12.59 1.49
C GLN A 87 8.61 12.59 1.81
N ARG A 88 9.03 11.98 2.93
CA ARG A 88 10.45 11.86 3.30
C ARG A 88 11.21 10.86 2.43
N THR A 89 10.50 10.01 1.69
CA THR A 89 11.07 8.98 0.81
C THR A 89 11.01 9.34 -0.67
N SER A 90 10.74 10.61 -1.01
CA SER A 90 10.57 11.09 -2.40
C SER A 90 9.33 10.54 -3.11
N LEU A 91 8.36 10.00 -2.37
CA LEU A 91 7.04 9.66 -2.88
C LEU A 91 6.08 10.82 -2.60
N ASP A 92 5.56 11.43 -3.66
CA ASP A 92 4.58 12.51 -3.56
C ASP A 92 3.17 11.94 -3.64
N VAL A 93 2.38 12.14 -2.58
CA VAL A 93 1.00 11.67 -2.50
C VAL A 93 0.13 12.57 -3.39
N LYS A 94 -0.36 12.01 -4.51
CA LYS A 94 -1.22 12.76 -5.45
C LYS A 94 -2.68 12.76 -5.05
N GLU A 95 -3.18 11.60 -4.66
CA GLU A 95 -4.56 11.37 -4.27
C GLU A 95 -4.58 10.39 -3.11
N MET A 96 -5.62 10.48 -2.28
CA MET A 96 -5.91 9.53 -1.23
C MET A 96 -7.41 9.42 -1.09
N ALA A 97 -7.93 8.20 -1.04
CA ALA A 97 -9.36 7.96 -0.91
C ALA A 97 -9.65 6.78 0.02
N GLY A 98 -10.74 6.86 0.78
CA GLY A 98 -11.27 5.75 1.54
C GLY A 98 -12.30 4.94 0.76
N PHE A 99 -12.69 3.80 1.33
CA PHE A 99 -13.76 2.95 0.83
C PHE A 99 -14.90 2.87 1.84
N VAL A 100 -16.12 3.15 1.37
CA VAL A 100 -17.35 3.03 2.15
C VAL A 100 -18.30 2.01 1.53
N TYR A 101 -18.95 1.21 2.37
CA TYR A 101 -19.96 0.24 1.92
C TYR A 101 -21.36 0.86 1.94
N ASN A 102 -22.06 0.83 0.80
CA ASN A 102 -23.46 1.22 0.71
C ASN A 102 -24.35 -0.03 0.87
N PRO A 103 -25.05 -0.20 2.02
CA PRO A 103 -25.85 -1.40 2.30
C PRO A 103 -27.13 -1.50 1.47
N ILE A 104 -27.63 -0.38 0.93
CA ILE A 104 -28.85 -0.36 0.10
C ILE A 104 -28.54 -0.93 -1.28
N THR A 105 -27.40 -0.55 -1.86
CA THR A 105 -27.00 -1.00 -3.20
C THR A 105 -26.09 -2.24 -3.19
N GLY A 106 -25.52 -2.61 -2.04
CA GLY A 106 -24.55 -3.69 -1.91
C GLY A 106 -23.21 -3.41 -2.59
N ARG A 107 -22.81 -2.14 -2.70
CA ARG A 107 -21.61 -1.70 -3.45
C ARG A 107 -20.63 -0.97 -2.55
N TRP A 108 -19.35 -1.17 -2.82
CA TRP A 108 -18.26 -0.35 -2.28
C TRP A 108 -18.07 0.89 -3.17
N LEU A 109 -17.86 2.04 -2.55
CA LEU A 109 -17.66 3.33 -3.21
C LEU A 109 -16.37 3.96 -2.68
N LEU A 110 -15.68 4.70 -3.54
CA LEU A 110 -14.65 5.64 -3.09
C LEU A 110 -15.32 6.76 -2.28
N SER A 111 -14.62 7.22 -1.26
CA SER A 111 -15.09 8.17 -0.27
C SER A 111 -13.96 9.10 0.15
N ASP A 112 -14.31 10.32 0.54
CA ASP A 112 -13.37 11.25 1.18
C ASP A 112 -13.12 10.89 2.67
N ASP A 113 -13.87 9.92 3.22
CA ASP A 113 -13.65 9.41 4.58
C ASP A 113 -12.50 8.39 4.64
N ILE A 114 -11.33 8.88 5.04
CA ILE A 114 -10.08 8.13 5.19
C ILE A 114 -9.81 7.67 6.63
N GLY A 115 -10.75 7.85 7.57
CA GLY A 115 -10.53 7.54 8.99
C GLY A 115 -10.46 6.05 9.30
N VAL A 116 -11.03 5.23 8.42
CA VAL A 116 -11.21 3.77 8.60
C VAL A 116 -10.27 2.96 7.71
N ASN A 117 -10.05 3.39 6.47
CA ASN A 117 -9.18 2.75 5.48
C ASN A 117 -8.86 3.78 4.38
N PHE A 118 -7.76 3.58 3.67
CA PHE A 118 -7.40 4.45 2.55
C PHE A 118 -6.44 3.76 1.57
N ILE A 119 -6.48 4.24 0.31
CA ILE A 119 -5.60 3.92 -0.83
C ILE A 119 -4.98 5.20 -1.39
#